data_AF-A0A401QRT3-F1
#
_entry.id   AF-A0A401QRT3-F1
#
_cell.length_a   1.000
_cell.length_b   1.000
_cell.length_c   1.000
_cell.angle_alpha   90.00
_cell.angle_beta   90.00
_cell.angle_gamma   90.00
#
_symmetry.space_group_name_H-M   'P 1'
#
loop_
_entity.id
_entity.type
_entity.pdbx_description
1 polymer ?
#
loop_
_entity_poly.entity_id
_entity_poly.type
_entity_poly.pdbx_seq_one_letter_code
_entity_poly.pdbx_strand_id
1 'polypeptide(L)' 'MGPSAEWYTAAWAPQTAGDAELKFTVYGRGGHPSTPHTAADPVPVMAEKVIVLQNLVTRTSCNRR' A
#
# COMPACT_ATOMS: atom_id res chain seq x y z
N MET A 1 -13.97 -53.30 -2.18
CA MET A 1 -14.05 -52.36 -1.04
C MET A 1 -12.78 -51.53 -1.09
N GLY A 2 -12.87 -50.35 -1.71
CA GLY A 2 -11.71 -49.48 -1.96
C GLY A 2 -11.20 -48.83 -0.66
N PRO A 3 -9.91 -48.46 -0.60
CA PRO A 3 -9.28 -47.97 0.62
C PRO A 3 -9.93 -46.66 1.09
N SER A 4 -10.18 -46.60 2.39
CA SER A 4 -10.70 -45.47 3.15
C SER A 4 -9.88 -44.21 2.87
N ALA A 5 -10.59 -43.14 2.47
CA ALA A 5 -10.06 -41.84 2.14
C ALA A 5 -9.18 -41.25 3.25
N GLU A 6 -7.87 -41.37 3.08
CA GLU A 6 -6.90 -40.56 3.79
C GLU A 6 -6.81 -39.21 3.08
N TRP A 7 -7.58 -38.24 3.56
CA TRP A 7 -7.43 -36.84 3.17
C TRP A 7 -6.17 -36.32 3.86
N TYR A 8 -5.04 -36.33 3.16
CA TYR A 8 -3.91 -35.49 3.54
C TYR A 8 -4.39 -34.05 3.46
N THR A 9 -4.88 -33.50 4.57
CA THR A 9 -5.06 -32.06 4.72
C THR A 9 -3.66 -31.48 4.55
N ALA A 10 -3.41 -30.85 3.41
CA ALA A 10 -2.12 -30.28 3.08
C ALA A 10 -1.71 -29.35 4.24
N ALA A 11 -0.73 -29.80 5.04
CA ALA A 11 -0.10 -29.04 6.11
C ALA A 11 0.62 -27.77 5.59
N TRP A 12 0.49 -27.49 4.28
CA TRP A 12 1.08 -26.43 3.49
C TRP A 12 0.03 -25.77 2.58
N ALA A 13 -1.21 -25.58 3.04
CA ALA A 13 -2.14 -24.72 2.29
C ALA A 13 -1.43 -23.38 1.96
N PRO A 14 -1.53 -22.86 0.71
CA PRO A 14 -0.77 -21.69 0.31
C PRO A 14 -1.14 -20.49 1.19
N GLN A 15 -0.14 -19.87 1.80
CA GLN A 15 -0.33 -18.60 2.49
C GLN A 15 -0.65 -17.53 1.43
N THR A 16 -1.88 -17.04 1.44
CA THR A 16 -2.27 -15.91 0.61
C THR A 16 -1.73 -14.62 1.22
N ALA A 17 -1.38 -13.65 0.37
CA ALA A 17 -0.98 -12.32 0.85
C ALA A 17 -2.20 -11.57 1.40
N GLY A 18 -2.00 -10.77 2.45
CA GLY A 18 -2.99 -9.80 2.89
C GLY A 18 -3.04 -8.61 1.95
N ASP A 19 -4.25 -8.07 1.71
CA ASP A 19 -4.48 -6.90 0.87
C ASP A 19 -4.97 -5.71 1.72
N ALA A 20 -4.61 -4.49 1.32
CA ALA A 20 -5.06 -3.26 1.96
C ALA A 20 -5.12 -2.10 0.94
N GLU A 21 -6.30 -1.47 0.83
CA GLU A 21 -6.53 -0.32 -0.05
C GLU A 21 -6.65 0.98 0.76
N LEU A 22 -5.97 2.04 0.30
CA LEU A 22 -6.09 3.40 0.84
C LEU A 22 -6.33 4.39 -0.29
N LYS A 23 -7.48 5.06 -0.26
CA LYS A 23 -7.83 6.13 -1.20
C LYS A 23 -7.90 7.47 -0.48
N PHE A 24 -7.13 8.44 -0.94
CA PHE A 24 -7.16 9.81 -0.43
C PHE A 24 -7.07 10.82 -1.58
N THR A 25 -7.62 12.00 -1.35
CA THR A 25 -7.66 13.10 -2.33
C THR A 25 -6.94 14.31 -1.74
N VAL A 26 -5.95 14.82 -2.47
CA VAL A 26 -5.24 16.05 -2.11
C VAL A 26 -5.76 17.17 -2.99
N TYR A 27 -6.30 18.21 -2.35
CA TYR A 27 -6.75 19.41 -3.03
C TYR A 27 -5.62 20.43 -3.10
N GLY A 28 -5.33 20.87 -4.31
CA GLY A 28 -4.43 22.00 -4.55
C GLY A 28 -5.19 23.28 -4.91
N ARG A 29 -4.44 24.32 -5.25
CA ARG A 29 -4.95 25.61 -5.73
C ARG A 29 -4.14 26.03 -6.95
N GLY A 30 -4.81 26.23 -8.08
CA GLY A 30 -4.16 26.77 -9.29
C GLY A 30 -3.65 28.20 -9.08
N GLY A 31 -2.60 28.56 -9.81
CA GLY A 31 -2.02 29.91 -9.84
C GLY A 31 -1.15 30.10 -11.09
N HIS A 32 -0.72 31.34 -11.34
CA HIS A 32 0.10 31.62 -12.52
C HIS A 32 1.43 30.83 -12.44
N PRO A 33 1.91 30.19 -13.52
CA PRO A 33 3.12 29.35 -13.47
C PRO A 33 4.37 30.09 -12.96
N SER A 34 4.41 31.41 -13.13
CA SER A 34 5.50 32.27 -12.64
C SER A 34 5.32 32.80 -11.20
N THR A 35 4.20 32.51 -10.52
CA THR A 35 3.98 32.86 -9.11
C THR A 35 3.68 31.62 -8.27
N PRO A 36 4.63 30.68 -8.15
CA PRO A 36 4.41 29.41 -7.46
C PRO A 36 4.05 29.58 -5.98
N HIS A 37 4.43 30.69 -5.34
CA HIS A 37 4.08 30.98 -3.94
C HIS A 37 2.59 31.30 -3.72
N THR A 38 1.82 31.60 -4.78
CA THR A 38 0.36 31.80 -4.68
C THR A 38 -0.42 30.57 -5.11
N ALA A 39 0.24 29.61 -5.78
CA ALA A 39 -0.30 28.31 -6.16
C ALA A 39 -0.02 27.27 -5.07
N ALA A 40 -0.92 26.31 -4.90
CA ALA A 40 -0.71 25.13 -4.07
C ALA A 40 -0.77 23.91 -4.98
N ASP A 41 0.38 23.49 -5.50
CA ASP A 41 0.48 22.30 -6.34
C ASP A 41 0.33 21.03 -5.50
N PRO A 42 -0.62 20.12 -5.81
CA PRO A 42 -0.77 18.87 -5.09
C PRO A 42 0.36 17.87 -5.40
N VAL A 43 1.11 18.00 -6.50
CA VAL A 43 2.09 16.99 -6.93
C VAL A 43 3.25 16.81 -5.94
N PRO A 44 3.92 17.87 -5.43
CA PRO A 44 4.98 17.72 -4.43
C PRO A 44 4.47 17.06 -3.14
N VAL A 45 3.25 17.41 -2.70
CA VAL A 45 2.62 16.83 -1.51
C VAL A 45 2.39 15.33 -1.70
N MET A 46 1.89 14.92 -2.88
CA MET A 46 1.68 13.50 -3.18
C MET A 46 3.00 12.71 -3.20
N ALA A 47 4.07 13.28 -3.75
CA ALA A 47 5.37 12.62 -3.80
C ALA A 47 5.92 12.28 -2.41
N GLU A 48 5.80 13.19 -1.45
CA GLU A 48 6.19 12.94 -0.06
C GLU A 48 5.37 11.82 0.58
N LYS A 49 4.06 11.77 0.31
CA LYS A 49 3.17 10.72 0.85
C LYS A 49 3.55 9.33 0.34
N VAL A 50 3.95 9.21 -0.93
CA VAL A 50 4.41 7.93 -1.50
C VAL A 50 5.65 7.42 -0.74
N ILE A 51 6.62 8.31 -0.47
CA ILE A 51 7.84 7.94 0.26
C ILE A 51 7.51 7.49 1.69
N VAL A 52 6.65 8.24 2.39
CA VAL A 52 6.22 7.87 3.74
C VAL A 52 5.53 6.50 3.76
N LEU A 53 4.65 6.24 2.79
CA LEU A 53 3.94 4.97 2.69
C LEU A 53 4.89 3.80 2.40
N GLN A 54 5.85 3.97 1.49
CA GLN A 54 6.87 2.95 1.21
C GLN A 54 7.70 2.64 2.45
N ASN A 55 8.11 3.67 3.20
CA ASN A 55 8.83 3.49 4.46
C ASN A 55 7.99 2.73 5.50
N LEU A 56 6.69 3.01 5.59
CA LEU A 56 5.79 2.30 6.50
C LEU A 56 5.67 0.82 6.14
N VAL A 57 5.49 0.50 4.86
CA VAL A 57 5.43 -0.91 4.39
C VAL A 57 6.73 -1.64 4.70
N THR A 58 7.89 -1.04 4.42
CA THR A 58 9.19 -1.67 4.68
C THR A 58 9.44 -1.90 6.18
N ARG A 59 9.00 -0.97 7.05
CA ARG A 59 9.15 -1.13 8.50
C ARG A 59 8.17 -2.13 9.08
N THR A 60 6.92 -2.14 8.62
CA THR A 60 5.90 -3.08 9.10
C THR A 60 6.12 -4.51 8.61
N SER A 61 6.68 -4.70 7.40
CA SER A 61 6.99 -6.03 6.88
C SER A 61 8.24 -6.66 7.49
N CYS A 62 9.27 -5.86 7.76
CA CYS A 62 10.53 -6.34 8.34
C CYS A 62 10.48 -6.43 9.89
N ASN A 63 9.69 -5.59 10.55
CA ASN A 63 9.59 -5.49 12.02
C ASN A 63 8.27 -6.06 12.58
N ARG A 64 7.76 -7.14 11.99
CA ARG A 64 6.68 -7.95 12.59
C ARG A 64 7.30 -9.19 13.24
N ARG A 65 8.13 -8.95 14.25
CA ARG A 65 8.39 -9.91 15.33
C ARG A 65 7.43 -9.62 16.47
#